data_AF-A0A1C6UTX8-F1
#
_entry.id   AF-A0A1C6UTX8-F1
#
_cell.length_a   1.000
_cell.length_b   1.000
_cell.length_c   1.000
_cell.angle_alpha   90.00
_cell.angle_beta   90.00
_cell.angle_gamma   90.00
#
_symmetry.space_group_name_H-M   'P 1'
#
loop_
_entity.id
_entity.type
_entity.pdbx_description
1 polymer ?
#
loop_
_entity_poly.entity_id
_entity_poly.type
_entity_poly.pdbx_seq_one_letter_code
_entity_poly.pdbx_strand_id
1 'polypeptide(L)'
;MRARTWLAASAVLLTAGCAREVPPVAAPAAAPRAVEVSAASSGGACRLLDFAVIAKHTGGRFDVAAAMDKGDTHTCVVRAEQAVLPELTLTVTDTSIDTSTFTLDVLPRGAKKVTKLGKIAYRHTLPKTAKVGPTAEVGWLASEGRLATLRWTSPRGTATAEADKVAGKLVTLAKVIDTRQL
;
A
#
# COMPACT_ATOMS: atom_id res chain seq x y z
N MET A 1 79.97 -38.09 -61.69
CA MET A 1 79.62 -36.66 -61.74
C MET A 1 78.31 -36.46 -61.01
N ARG A 2 78.31 -35.60 -59.97
CA ARG A 2 77.18 -35.38 -59.05
C ARG A 2 76.21 -34.36 -59.67
N ALA A 3 74.95 -34.73 -59.85
CA ALA A 3 73.88 -33.79 -60.14
C ALA A 3 72.76 -34.04 -59.11
N ARG A 4 72.65 -33.11 -58.16
CA ARG A 4 71.78 -33.18 -56.99
C ARG A 4 70.56 -32.30 -57.31
N THR A 5 69.49 -32.93 -57.79
CA THR A 5 68.19 -32.27 -58.03
C THR A 5 67.46 -32.09 -56.70
N TRP A 6 67.27 -30.84 -56.27
CA TRP A 6 66.43 -30.47 -55.13
C TRP A 6 65.02 -30.16 -55.66
N LEU A 7 64.05 -31.01 -55.30
CA LEU A 7 62.62 -30.72 -55.45
C LEU A 7 62.13 -30.05 -54.16
N ALA A 8 61.56 -28.86 -54.32
CA ALA A 8 60.89 -28.12 -53.26
C ALA A 8 59.64 -28.87 -52.80
N ALA A 9 59.58 -29.23 -51.51
CA ALA A 9 58.37 -29.72 -50.86
C ALA A 9 57.83 -28.61 -49.95
N SER A 10 56.75 -27.98 -50.40
CA SER A 10 55.98 -26.99 -49.63
C SER A 10 55.18 -27.70 -48.55
N ALA A 11 55.69 -27.72 -47.32
CA ALA A 11 54.95 -28.22 -46.16
C ALA A 11 53.96 -27.14 -45.68
N VAL A 12 52.68 -27.31 -45.99
CA VAL A 12 51.59 -26.58 -45.33
C VAL A 12 51.37 -27.23 -43.97
N LEU A 13 51.96 -26.65 -42.92
CA LEU A 13 51.65 -27.01 -41.54
C LEU A 13 50.48 -26.15 -41.07
N LEU A 14 49.34 -26.81 -40.88
CA LEU A 14 48.12 -26.28 -40.29
C LEU A 14 48.44 -25.61 -38.95
N THR A 15 48.13 -24.32 -38.83
CA THR A 15 48.12 -23.62 -37.54
C THR A 15 47.04 -24.25 -36.66
N ALA A 16 47.43 -25.11 -35.72
CA ALA A 16 46.58 -25.48 -34.61
C ALA A 16 46.39 -24.23 -33.74
N GLY A 17 45.37 -23.43 -34.07
CA GLY A 17 44.92 -22.35 -33.21
C GLY A 17 44.41 -22.97 -31.91
N CYS A 18 45.06 -22.65 -30.80
CA CYS A 18 44.56 -22.97 -29.48
C CYS A 18 43.24 -22.22 -29.25
N ALA A 19 42.12 -22.83 -29.63
CA ALA A 19 40.82 -22.43 -29.12
C ALA A 19 40.84 -22.76 -27.62
N ARG A 20 41.20 -21.78 -26.78
CA ARG A 20 40.90 -21.85 -25.36
C ARG A 20 39.39 -21.81 -25.24
N GLU A 21 38.81 -22.95 -24.90
CA GLU A 21 37.41 -23.09 -24.55
C GLU A 21 37.15 -22.17 -23.35
N VAL A 22 36.46 -21.06 -23.61
CA VAL A 22 36.04 -20.12 -22.57
C VAL A 22 34.99 -20.87 -21.75
N PRO A 23 35.23 -21.16 -20.47
CA PRO A 23 34.22 -21.83 -19.65
C PRO A 23 32.96 -20.96 -19.63
N PRO A 24 31.76 -21.55 -19.80
CA PRO A 24 30.53 -20.79 -19.84
C PRO A 24 30.38 -19.99 -18.54
N VAL A 25 30.38 -18.67 -18.66
CA VAL A 25 30.08 -17.78 -17.52
C VAL A 25 28.62 -17.98 -17.17
N ALA A 26 28.34 -18.45 -15.95
CA ALA A 26 26.98 -18.61 -15.46
C ALA A 26 26.27 -17.25 -15.53
N ALA A 27 25.17 -17.20 -16.30
CA ALA A 27 24.34 -16.01 -16.34
C ALA A 27 23.80 -15.71 -14.93
N PRO A 28 23.75 -14.43 -14.50
CA PRO A 28 23.15 -14.08 -13.22
C PRO A 28 21.75 -14.65 -13.11
N ALA A 29 21.40 -15.23 -11.96
CA ALA A 29 20.05 -15.70 -11.71
C ALA A 29 19.05 -14.57 -11.98
N ALA A 30 17.95 -14.89 -12.67
CA ALA A 30 16.90 -13.91 -12.92
C ALA A 30 16.41 -13.31 -11.60
N ALA A 31 16.24 -11.99 -11.58
CA ALA A 31 15.73 -11.31 -10.38
C ALA A 31 14.38 -11.92 -9.99
N PRO A 32 14.15 -12.19 -8.69
CA PRO A 32 12.88 -12.73 -8.23
C PRO A 32 11.75 -11.76 -8.60
N ARG A 33 10.64 -12.31 -9.11
CA ARG A 33 9.43 -11.53 -9.40
C ARG A 33 8.73 -11.19 -8.09
N ALA A 34 8.40 -9.92 -7.90
CA ALA A 34 7.55 -9.51 -6.80
C ALA A 34 6.17 -10.15 -6.98
N VAL A 35 5.69 -10.85 -5.94
CA VAL A 35 4.31 -11.33 -5.88
C VAL A 35 3.48 -10.24 -5.23
N GLU A 36 2.46 -9.76 -5.93
CA GLU A 36 1.50 -8.83 -5.33
C GLU A 36 0.69 -9.56 -4.25
N VAL A 37 0.84 -9.11 -3.02
CA VAL A 37 0.10 -9.63 -1.86
C VAL A 37 -1.07 -8.68 -1.60
N SER A 38 -2.28 -9.21 -1.47
CA SER A 38 -3.46 -8.37 -1.21
C SER A 38 -3.46 -7.85 0.22
N ALA A 39 -4.08 -6.69 0.46
CA ALA A 39 -4.25 -6.19 1.83
C ALA A 39 -5.02 -7.20 2.71
N ALA A 40 -6.04 -7.84 2.14
CA ALA A 40 -6.89 -8.80 2.84
C ALA A 40 -6.14 -9.98 3.47
N SER A 41 -5.01 -10.41 2.89
CA SER A 41 -4.23 -11.53 3.47
C SER A 41 -3.61 -11.21 4.83
N SER A 42 -3.50 -9.93 5.21
CA SER A 42 -2.98 -9.53 6.52
C SER A 42 -4.00 -9.76 7.65
N GLY A 43 -5.27 -10.03 7.35
CA GLY A 43 -6.32 -10.26 8.37
C GLY A 43 -6.88 -8.98 8.99
N GLY A 44 -7.53 -9.11 10.15
CA GLY A 44 -8.21 -8.00 10.85
C GLY A 44 -9.06 -7.12 9.92
N ALA A 45 -9.00 -5.80 10.11
CA ALA A 45 -9.71 -4.87 9.23
C ALA A 45 -9.15 -4.79 7.81
N CYS A 46 -7.99 -5.41 7.51
CA CYS A 46 -7.44 -5.38 6.16
C CYS A 46 -8.25 -6.23 5.19
N ARG A 47 -9.07 -7.17 5.70
CA ARG A 47 -10.07 -7.90 4.90
C ARG A 47 -11.07 -6.99 4.18
N LEU A 48 -11.28 -5.78 4.72
CA LEU A 48 -12.21 -4.80 4.18
C LEU A 48 -11.56 -3.85 3.17
N LEU A 49 -10.25 -3.96 2.96
CA LEU A 49 -9.49 -3.05 2.12
C LEU A 49 -8.91 -3.79 0.92
N ASP A 50 -8.92 -3.09 -0.21
CA ASP A 50 -8.26 -3.50 -1.43
C ASP A 50 -7.41 -2.34 -1.95
N PHE A 51 -6.15 -2.62 -2.29
CA PHE A 51 -5.20 -1.59 -2.70
C PHE A 51 -5.64 -0.87 -3.98
N ALA A 52 -6.24 -1.58 -4.95
CA ALA A 52 -6.71 -0.98 -6.19
C ALA A 52 -7.94 -0.08 -5.94
N VAL A 53 -8.85 -0.50 -5.07
CA VAL A 53 -10.00 0.32 -4.64
C VAL A 53 -9.52 1.57 -3.91
N ILE A 54 -8.59 1.45 -2.96
CA ILE A 54 -8.01 2.61 -2.27
C ILE A 54 -7.37 3.57 -3.29
N ALA A 55 -6.57 3.06 -4.21
CA ALA A 55 -5.92 3.87 -5.23
C ALA A 55 -6.93 4.59 -6.13
N LYS A 56 -7.99 3.90 -6.56
CA LYS A 56 -9.08 4.48 -7.34
C LYS A 56 -9.76 5.65 -6.63
N HIS A 57 -9.98 5.55 -5.32
CA HIS A 57 -10.71 6.56 -4.56
C HIS A 57 -9.82 7.71 -4.05
N THR A 58 -8.58 7.42 -3.70
CA THR A 58 -7.69 8.38 -3.02
C THR A 58 -6.60 8.95 -3.92
N GLY A 59 -6.17 8.16 -4.91
CA GLY A 59 -4.95 8.39 -5.70
C GLY A 59 -3.66 7.91 -4.99
N GLY A 60 -3.75 7.37 -3.77
CA GLY A 60 -2.63 6.78 -3.06
C GLY A 60 -2.21 5.44 -3.65
N ARG A 61 -0.92 5.12 -3.61
CA ARG A 61 -0.41 3.78 -3.94
C ARG A 61 0.03 3.10 -2.65
N PHE A 62 -0.46 1.90 -2.44
CA PHE A 62 -0.22 1.08 -1.25
C PHE A 62 0.01 -0.36 -1.69
N ASP A 63 0.98 -1.01 -1.06
CA ASP A 63 1.41 -2.38 -1.36
C ASP A 63 1.85 -3.12 -0.09
N VAL A 64 1.86 -2.45 1.07
CA VAL A 64 2.10 -3.05 2.38
C VAL A 64 0.86 -2.88 3.24
N ALA A 65 0.39 -3.98 3.83
CA ALA A 65 -0.71 -4.00 4.79
C ALA A 65 -0.30 -4.74 6.07
N ALA A 66 -0.68 -4.20 7.22
CA ALA A 66 -0.53 -4.84 8.51
C ALA A 66 -1.84 -4.74 9.28
N ALA A 67 -2.24 -5.85 9.91
CA ALA A 67 -3.42 -5.89 10.75
C ALA A 67 -3.05 -6.07 12.22
N MET A 68 -3.92 -5.59 13.09
CA MET A 68 -3.83 -5.80 14.52
C MET A 68 -5.23 -5.84 15.11
N ASP A 69 -5.50 -6.85 15.92
CA ASP A 69 -6.74 -7.00 16.65
C ASP A 69 -6.48 -6.83 18.15
N LYS A 70 -7.31 -6.05 18.82
CA LYS A 70 -7.25 -5.85 20.28
C LYS A 70 -8.66 -5.71 20.84
N GLY A 71 -9.09 -6.72 21.61
CA GLY A 71 -10.46 -6.80 22.09
C GLY A 71 -11.43 -6.75 20.91
N ASP A 72 -12.44 -5.90 21.02
CA ASP A 72 -13.47 -5.72 19.99
C ASP A 72 -13.04 -4.80 18.84
N THR A 73 -11.76 -4.42 18.78
CA THR A 73 -11.22 -3.48 17.79
C THR A 73 -10.28 -4.18 16.82
N HIS A 74 -10.63 -4.07 15.55
CA HIS A 74 -9.85 -4.56 14.42
C HIS A 74 -9.23 -3.39 13.68
N THR A 75 -7.93 -3.46 13.43
CA THR A 75 -7.18 -2.40 12.77
C THR A 75 -6.49 -2.92 11.53
N CYS A 76 -6.45 -2.08 10.50
CA CYS A 76 -5.61 -2.23 9.33
C CYS A 76 -4.82 -0.95 9.11
N VAL A 77 -3.55 -1.10 8.80
CA VAL A 77 -2.68 -0.02 8.36
C VAL A 77 -2.14 -0.39 6.99
N VAL A 78 -2.25 0.52 6.03
CA VAL A 78 -1.64 0.38 4.71
C VAL A 78 -0.71 1.54 4.38
N ARG A 79 0.41 1.20 3.74
CA ARG A 79 1.45 2.15 3.31
C ARG A 79 2.13 1.67 2.02
N ALA A 80 2.93 2.54 1.42
CA ALA A 80 3.86 2.14 0.37
C ALA A 80 5.09 1.47 0.99
N GLU A 81 5.67 0.49 0.32
CA GLU A 81 6.84 -0.26 0.80
C GLU A 81 8.02 0.68 1.10
N GLN A 82 8.24 1.63 0.18
CA GLN A 82 9.36 2.55 0.22
C GLN A 82 9.08 3.85 0.99
N ALA A 83 7.89 3.99 1.61
CA ALA A 83 7.53 5.20 2.33
C ALA A 83 6.60 4.95 3.53
N VAL A 84 6.97 5.52 4.68
CA VAL A 84 6.14 5.44 5.90
C VAL A 84 4.87 6.29 5.78
N LEU A 85 4.88 7.35 4.97
CA LEU A 85 3.75 8.24 4.74
C LEU A 85 3.57 8.52 3.23
N PRO A 86 2.33 8.74 2.74
CA PRO A 86 1.09 8.70 3.50
C PRO A 86 0.73 7.31 4.02
N GLU A 87 0.04 7.27 5.15
CA GLU A 87 -0.47 6.05 5.79
C GLU A 87 -2.00 6.12 5.85
N LEU A 88 -2.67 5.03 5.47
CA LEU A 88 -4.11 4.91 5.63
C LEU A 88 -4.40 3.85 6.71
N THR A 89 -5.15 4.25 7.72
CA THR A 89 -5.54 3.39 8.84
C THR A 89 -7.05 3.24 8.87
N LEU A 90 -7.52 2.00 8.85
CA LEU A 90 -8.92 1.65 9.11
C LEU A 90 -9.01 0.99 10.48
N THR A 91 -9.85 1.52 11.35
CA THR A 91 -10.21 0.88 12.61
C THR A 91 -11.70 0.59 12.59
N VAL A 92 -12.09 -0.62 12.98
CA VAL A 92 -13.48 -1.04 13.13
C VAL A 92 -13.63 -1.67 14.51
N THR A 93 -14.55 -1.13 15.31
CA THR A 93 -14.80 -1.56 16.68
C THR A 93 -16.26 -1.99 16.81
N ASP A 94 -16.50 -3.19 17.34
CA ASP A 94 -17.86 -3.59 17.69
C ASP A 94 -18.37 -2.72 18.86
N THR A 95 -19.62 -2.26 18.79
CA THR A 95 -20.14 -1.27 19.71
C THR A 95 -21.66 -1.33 19.84
N SER A 96 -22.15 -0.94 21.02
CA SER A 96 -23.59 -0.79 21.31
C SER A 96 -24.03 0.68 21.39
N ILE A 97 -23.17 1.64 21.06
CA ILE A 97 -23.52 3.07 21.14
C ILE A 97 -24.60 3.44 20.13
N ASP A 98 -25.47 4.36 20.52
CA ASP A 98 -26.46 4.96 19.63
C ASP A 98 -25.95 6.25 18.98
N THR A 99 -26.81 6.90 18.18
CA THR A 99 -26.45 8.16 17.50
C THR A 99 -26.31 9.34 18.45
N SER A 100 -26.94 9.31 19.63
CA SER A 100 -26.81 10.34 20.66
C SER A 100 -25.44 10.25 21.31
N THR A 101 -25.05 9.08 21.80
CA THR A 101 -23.72 8.81 22.36
C THR A 101 -22.63 9.08 21.32
N PHE A 102 -22.82 8.68 20.06
CA PHE A 102 -21.87 9.05 18.99
C PHE A 102 -21.69 10.57 18.87
N THR A 103 -22.77 11.34 18.94
CA THR A 103 -22.72 12.80 18.81
C THR A 103 -22.04 13.47 20.00
N LEU A 104 -22.23 12.93 21.20
CA LEU A 104 -21.68 13.50 22.43
C LEU A 104 -20.21 13.11 22.66
N ASP A 105 -19.87 11.84 22.41
CA ASP A 105 -18.60 11.26 22.87
C ASP A 105 -17.61 10.95 21.73
N VAL A 106 -18.09 10.77 20.51
CA VAL A 106 -17.26 10.34 19.36
C VAL A 106 -17.03 11.46 18.35
N LEU A 107 -18.05 12.29 18.10
CA LEU A 107 -17.99 13.35 17.08
C LEU A 107 -16.99 14.45 17.48
N PRO A 108 -15.89 14.64 16.74
CA PRO A 108 -14.92 15.68 17.07
C PRO A 108 -15.51 17.08 16.88
N ARG A 109 -15.12 18.02 17.75
CA ARG A 109 -15.48 19.43 17.59
C ARG A 109 -14.95 19.97 16.26
N GLY A 110 -15.81 20.66 15.51
CA GLY A 110 -15.47 21.20 14.20
C GLY A 110 -15.45 20.17 13.06
N ALA A 111 -15.83 18.91 13.32
CA ALA A 111 -16.07 17.94 12.26
C ALA A 111 -17.30 18.33 11.42
N LYS A 112 -17.26 18.00 10.14
CA LYS A 112 -18.36 18.25 9.19
C LYS A 112 -19.18 16.99 9.05
N LYS A 113 -20.50 17.11 9.09
CA LYS A 113 -21.43 15.99 8.86
C LYS A 113 -21.21 15.35 7.48
N VAL A 114 -21.24 14.03 7.43
CA VAL A 114 -21.24 13.24 6.20
C VAL A 114 -22.60 12.56 6.08
N THR A 115 -23.23 12.69 4.91
CA THR A 115 -24.52 12.07 4.61
C THR A 115 -24.34 10.78 3.82
N LYS A 116 -25.31 9.86 3.97
CA LYS A 116 -25.34 8.56 3.25
C LYS A 116 -24.13 7.68 3.58
N LEU A 117 -23.78 7.60 4.87
CA LEU A 117 -22.74 6.73 5.40
C LEU A 117 -23.15 6.31 6.82
N GLY A 118 -23.45 5.03 7.00
CA GLY A 118 -23.95 4.50 8.28
C GLY A 118 -25.23 5.18 8.79
N LYS A 119 -25.46 5.08 10.11
CA LYS A 119 -26.50 5.79 10.86
C LYS A 119 -26.16 7.27 11.02
N ILE A 120 -24.89 7.56 11.30
CA ILE A 120 -24.33 8.91 11.46
C ILE A 120 -22.84 8.86 11.11
N ALA A 121 -22.33 9.94 10.51
CA ALA A 121 -20.94 10.04 10.08
C ALA A 121 -20.43 11.46 10.07
N TYR A 122 -19.11 11.60 10.17
CA TYR A 122 -18.39 12.87 10.06
C TYR A 122 -17.15 12.75 9.20
N ARG A 123 -16.65 13.90 8.77
CA ARG A 123 -15.28 14.07 8.29
C ARG A 123 -14.60 15.18 9.08
N HIS A 124 -13.31 15.03 9.32
CA HIS A 124 -12.52 15.98 10.08
C HIS A 124 -11.09 16.04 9.52
N THR A 125 -10.42 17.17 9.72
CA THR A 125 -9.01 17.33 9.38
C THR A 125 -8.27 17.76 10.63
N LEU A 126 -7.44 16.86 11.14
CA LEU A 126 -6.63 17.12 12.31
C LEU A 126 -5.39 17.95 11.93
N PRO A 127 -4.95 18.85 12.81
CA PRO A 127 -3.75 19.65 12.56
C PRO A 127 -2.51 18.76 12.47
N LYS A 128 -1.49 19.25 11.75
CA LYS A 128 -0.16 18.63 11.72
C LYS A 128 0.49 18.58 13.10
N THR A 129 1.42 17.65 13.27
CA THR A 129 2.27 17.58 14.47
C THR A 129 3.73 17.87 14.09
N ALA A 130 4.66 17.75 15.04
CA ALA A 130 6.09 17.82 14.75
C ALA A 130 6.56 16.71 13.78
N LYS A 131 5.93 15.52 13.87
CA LYS A 131 6.37 14.29 13.19
C LYS A 131 5.63 14.02 11.87
N VAL A 132 4.37 14.44 11.76
CA VAL A 132 3.52 14.14 10.59
C VAL A 132 2.77 15.37 10.11
N GLY A 133 2.35 15.37 8.85
CA GLY A 133 1.47 16.38 8.28
C GLY A 133 0.05 16.32 8.85
N PRO A 134 -0.88 17.13 8.32
CA PRO A 134 -2.29 17.08 8.68
C PRO A 134 -2.90 15.71 8.35
N THR A 135 -3.83 15.26 9.19
CA THR A 135 -4.52 13.96 9.03
C THR A 135 -5.97 14.20 8.61
N ALA A 136 -6.39 13.60 7.51
CA ALA A 136 -7.78 13.54 7.12
C ALA A 136 -8.45 12.33 7.81
N GLU A 137 -9.66 12.51 8.33
CA GLU A 137 -10.38 11.48 9.07
C GLU A 137 -11.84 11.43 8.64
N VAL A 138 -12.39 10.23 8.56
CA VAL A 138 -13.82 9.96 8.38
C VAL A 138 -14.23 8.91 9.41
N GLY A 139 -15.14 9.25 10.31
CA GLY A 139 -15.70 8.33 11.29
C GLY A 139 -17.19 8.12 11.08
N TRP A 140 -17.68 6.90 11.25
CA TRP A 140 -19.10 6.57 11.13
C TRP A 140 -19.54 5.47 12.07
N LEU A 141 -20.78 5.57 12.54
CA LEU A 141 -21.50 4.50 13.20
C LEU A 141 -22.26 3.72 12.13
N ALA A 142 -21.84 2.48 11.88
CA ALA A 142 -22.50 1.57 10.96
C ALA A 142 -23.84 1.07 11.51
N SER A 143 -24.67 0.52 10.63
CA SER A 143 -26.03 0.12 10.99
C SER A 143 -26.06 -1.12 11.88
N GLU A 144 -25.06 -1.96 11.72
CA GLU A 144 -24.84 -3.28 12.33
C GLU A 144 -24.08 -3.25 13.66
N GLY A 145 -23.97 -2.09 14.32
CA GLY A 145 -23.30 -1.99 15.63
C GLY A 145 -21.77 -1.97 15.53
N ARG A 146 -21.24 -1.31 14.50
CA ARG A 146 -19.80 -1.09 14.33
C ARG A 146 -19.48 0.40 14.30
N LEU A 147 -18.49 0.83 15.07
CA LEU A 147 -17.89 2.15 14.96
C LEU A 147 -16.64 2.01 14.09
N ALA A 148 -16.60 2.72 12.97
CA ALA A 148 -15.48 2.68 12.05
C ALA A 148 -14.85 4.06 11.88
N THR A 149 -13.53 4.09 11.79
CA THR A 149 -12.75 5.31 11.51
C THR A 149 -11.71 5.02 10.44
N LEU A 150 -11.69 5.87 9.42
CA LEU A 150 -10.73 5.85 8.34
C LEU A 150 -9.86 7.10 8.40
N ARG A 151 -8.55 6.93 8.60
CA ARG A 151 -7.59 8.03 8.78
C ARG A 151 -6.52 7.99 7.71
N TRP A 152 -6.26 9.12 7.09
CA TRP A 152 -5.13 9.33 6.19
C TRP A 152 -4.16 10.31 6.82
N THR A 153 -2.98 9.82 7.21
CA THR A 153 -1.92 10.65 7.76
C THR A 153 -0.98 11.10 6.65
N SER A 154 -0.86 12.42 6.46
CA SER A 154 -0.07 12.98 5.37
C SER A 154 1.41 13.12 5.72
N PRO A 155 2.32 13.12 4.74
CA PRO A 155 3.72 13.49 4.94
C PRO A 155 3.89 14.88 5.57
N ARG A 156 5.03 15.12 6.21
CA ARG A 156 5.40 16.47 6.67
C ARG A 156 5.43 17.43 5.50
N GLY A 157 5.01 18.67 5.73
CA GLY A 157 4.96 19.71 4.70
C GLY A 157 3.69 19.71 3.86
N THR A 158 2.83 18.69 3.95
CA THR A 158 1.51 18.72 3.30
C THR A 158 0.66 19.88 3.86
N ALA A 159 0.08 20.66 2.95
CA ALA A 159 -0.83 21.75 3.31
C ALA A 159 -2.17 21.19 3.84
N THR A 160 -2.77 21.88 4.82
CA THR A 160 -4.09 21.49 5.37
C THR A 160 -5.16 21.39 4.29
N ALA A 161 -5.14 22.30 3.31
CA ALA A 161 -6.09 22.28 2.18
C ALA A 161 -5.99 21.00 1.33
N GLU A 162 -4.80 20.39 1.23
CA GLU A 162 -4.65 19.10 0.55
C GLU A 162 -5.22 17.96 1.38
N ALA A 163 -5.02 17.97 2.70
CA ALA A 163 -5.68 17.01 3.59
C ALA A 163 -7.20 17.15 3.57
N ASP A 164 -7.75 18.37 3.47
CA ASP A 164 -9.19 18.59 3.33
C ASP A 164 -9.75 17.96 2.04
N LYS A 165 -9.01 18.04 0.92
CA LYS A 165 -9.37 17.35 -0.32
C LYS A 165 -9.35 15.83 -0.13
N VAL A 166 -8.33 15.31 0.56
CA VAL A 166 -8.24 13.88 0.89
C VAL A 166 -9.40 13.45 1.79
N ALA A 167 -9.83 14.25 2.77
CA ALA A 167 -11.00 13.94 3.59
C ALA A 167 -12.27 13.75 2.73
N GLY A 168 -12.44 14.55 1.68
CA GLY A 168 -13.51 14.34 0.69
C GLY A 168 -13.39 13.01 -0.05
N LYS A 169 -12.19 12.63 -0.47
CA LYS A 169 -11.92 11.34 -1.12
C LYS A 169 -12.15 10.16 -0.17
N LEU A 170 -11.75 10.27 1.10
CA LEU A 170 -12.00 9.26 2.13
C LEU A 170 -13.49 9.01 2.34
N VAL A 171 -14.34 10.04 2.24
CA VAL A 171 -15.80 9.82 2.30
C VAL A 171 -16.28 8.91 1.16
N THR A 172 -15.68 9.02 -0.04
CA THR A 172 -16.05 8.14 -1.15
C THR A 172 -15.56 6.71 -0.95
N LEU A 173 -14.37 6.54 -0.37
CA LEU A 173 -13.83 5.22 -0.02
C LEU A 173 -14.65 4.58 1.12
N ALA A 174 -14.96 5.33 2.18
CA ALA A 174 -15.76 4.83 3.30
C ALA A 174 -17.13 4.30 2.88
N LYS A 175 -17.74 4.86 1.83
CA LYS A 175 -19.03 4.40 1.30
C LYS A 175 -18.99 3.06 0.59
N VAL A 176 -17.81 2.59 0.18
CA VAL A 176 -17.65 1.28 -0.48
C VAL A 176 -17.09 0.22 0.46
N ILE A 177 -16.69 0.60 1.69
CA ILE A 177 -16.26 -0.33 2.72
C ILE A 177 -17.51 -0.97 3.34
N ASP A 178 -17.66 -2.28 3.17
CA ASP A 178 -18.74 -3.04 3.81
C ASP A 178 -18.27 -3.58 5.16
N THR A 179 -18.54 -2.83 6.23
CA THR A 179 -18.12 -3.21 7.58
C THR A 179 -18.76 -4.49 8.07
N ARG A 180 -19.78 -5.06 7.41
CA ARG A 180 -20.39 -6.36 7.78
C ARG A 180 -19.54 -7.57 7.38
N GLN A 181 -18.54 -7.39 6.52
CA GLN A 181 -17.68 -8.47 6.03
C GLN A 181 -16.48 -8.76 6.93
N LEU A 182 -16.41 -8.11 8.09
CA LEU A 182 -15.37 -8.29 9.08
C LEU A 182 -15.69 -9.43 10.05
#